data_AF-A0A2H0D6N9-F1
#
_entry.id   AF-A0A2H0D6N9-F1
#
_cell.length_a   1.000
_cell.length_b   1.000
_cell.length_c   1.000
_cell.angle_alpha   90.00
_cell.angle_beta   90.00
_cell.angle_gamma   90.00
#
_symmetry.space_group_name_H-M   'P 1'
#
loop_
_entity.id
_entity.type
_entity.pdbx_description
1 polymer ?
#
loop_
_entity_poly.entity_id
_entity_poly.type
_entity_poly.pdbx_seq_one_letter_code
_entity_poly.pdbx_strand_id
1 'polypeptide(L)'
;MKTSIYLMVIFFLVFAGCAKQPKEYPNVSIAQVIQDLKWDYNYAKVKNVLETNYGLDFSGEIKLTQGKHKRNLKAFKFEGGKISGLKSQSWSVTFDNDTLIDVLVGIVSETSDKCAKDILALRDTINNLPYEKFPRINYEWILHDEGKAIGRIQMTNSFGRGVTLFISTNKFINKYSYM
;
A
#
# COMPACT_ATOMS: atom_id res chain seq x y z
N MET A 1 -45.32 -1.59 43.84
CA MET A 1 -44.05 -1.93 43.16
C MET A 1 -44.22 -1.76 41.64
N LYS A 2 -43.98 -0.57 41.09
CA LYS A 2 -44.13 -0.28 39.64
C LYS A 2 -43.05 0.70 39.16
N THR A 3 -41.79 0.44 39.51
CA THR A 3 -40.66 1.34 39.20
C THR A 3 -39.40 0.57 38.85
N SER A 4 -39.51 -0.57 38.18
CA SER A 4 -38.34 -1.43 37.90
C SER A 4 -38.41 -2.14 36.54
N ILE A 5 -38.94 -1.48 35.52
CA ILE A 5 -38.86 -1.96 34.12
C ILE A 5 -38.32 -0.86 33.20
N TYR A 6 -38.74 0.38 33.40
CA TYR A 6 -38.28 1.51 32.58
C TYR A 6 -36.77 1.81 32.68
N LEU A 7 -36.12 1.48 33.80
CA LEU A 7 -34.67 1.69 33.97
C LEU A 7 -33.82 0.65 33.20
N MET A 8 -34.34 -0.57 32.98
CA MET A 8 -33.63 -1.61 32.21
C MET A 8 -33.68 -1.35 30.70
N VAL A 9 -34.75 -0.75 30.19
CA VAL A 9 -34.91 -0.46 28.74
C VAL A 9 -33.99 0.68 28.31
N ILE A 10 -33.75 1.67 29.18
CA ILE A 10 -32.83 2.78 28.89
C ILE A 10 -31.37 2.29 28.82
N PHE A 11 -30.98 1.32 29.65
CA PHE A 11 -29.63 0.74 29.60
C PHE A 11 -29.36 -0.06 28.31
N PHE A 12 -30.36 -0.75 27.75
CA PHE A 12 -30.20 -1.46 26.48
C PHE A 12 -30.14 -0.53 25.26
N LEU A 13 -30.80 0.64 25.31
CA LEU A 13 -30.76 1.64 24.23
C LEU A 13 -29.45 2.44 24.19
N VAL A 14 -28.72 2.55 25.31
CA VAL A 14 -27.42 3.25 25.37
C VAL A 14 -26.26 2.37 24.90
N PHE A 15 -26.43 1.05 24.84
CA PHE A 15 -25.45 0.09 24.27
C PHE A 15 -25.75 -0.35 22.84
N ALA A 16 -26.74 0.25 22.17
CA ALA A 16 -26.70 0.39 20.72
C ALA A 16 -25.60 1.41 20.34
N GLY A 17 -24.38 1.15 20.84
CA GLY A 17 -23.18 1.84 20.41
C GLY A 17 -23.16 1.74 18.91
N CYS A 18 -23.12 2.90 18.24
CA CYS A 18 -22.89 2.99 16.82
C CYS A 18 -21.73 2.06 16.47
N ALA A 19 -22.04 0.85 16.00
CA ALA A 19 -21.09 0.05 15.27
C ALA A 19 -20.81 0.92 14.05
N LYS A 20 -19.72 1.70 14.12
CA LYS A 20 -19.29 2.54 13.00
C LYS A 20 -19.28 1.60 11.80
N GLN A 21 -20.14 1.87 10.82
CA GLN A 21 -20.16 1.07 9.61
C GLN A 21 -18.71 0.97 9.12
N PRO A 22 -18.21 -0.25 8.82
CA PRO A 22 -16.85 -0.41 8.34
C PRO A 22 -16.65 0.52 7.15
N LYS A 23 -15.64 1.42 7.23
CA LYS A 23 -15.32 2.31 6.13
C LYS A 23 -15.02 1.45 4.90
N GLU A 24 -15.81 1.63 3.85
CA GLU A 24 -15.52 1.00 2.57
C GLU A 24 -14.43 1.80 1.87
N TYR A 25 -13.32 1.12 1.57
CA TYR A 25 -12.22 1.70 0.82
C TYR A 25 -12.37 1.38 -0.67
N PRO A 26 -12.09 2.35 -1.56
CA PRO A 26 -12.04 2.10 -2.99
C PRO A 26 -10.96 1.06 -3.29
N ASN A 27 -11.20 0.27 -4.34
CA ASN A 27 -10.22 -0.69 -4.81
C ASN A 27 -9.24 -0.03 -5.79
N VAL A 28 -7.98 0.10 -5.41
CA VAL A 28 -6.93 0.72 -6.22
C VAL A 28 -6.16 -0.36 -6.97
N SER A 29 -5.98 -0.22 -8.28
CA SER A 29 -5.15 -1.18 -9.05
C SER A 29 -3.67 -0.81 -8.99
N ILE A 30 -2.77 -1.78 -9.20
CA ILE A 30 -1.33 -1.50 -9.29
C ILE A 30 -1.02 -0.55 -10.47
N ALA A 31 -1.72 -0.70 -11.60
CA ALA A 31 -1.59 0.21 -12.74
C ALA A 31 -1.96 1.65 -12.37
N GLN A 32 -3.04 1.82 -11.60
CA GLN A 32 -3.49 3.11 -11.13
C GLN A 32 -2.46 3.76 -10.19
N VAL A 33 -1.80 2.99 -9.31
CA VAL A 33 -0.71 3.52 -8.47
C VAL A 33 0.41 4.10 -9.34
N ILE A 34 0.82 3.39 -10.40
CA ILE A 34 1.89 3.84 -11.31
C ILE A 34 1.46 5.10 -12.10
N GLN A 35 0.19 5.20 -12.48
CA GLN A 35 -0.33 6.31 -13.27
C GLN A 35 -0.57 7.58 -12.43
N ASP A 36 -1.19 7.43 -11.25
CA ASP A 36 -1.58 8.55 -10.40
C ASP A 36 -0.39 9.09 -9.59
N LEU A 37 0.51 8.21 -9.13
CA LEU A 37 1.67 8.57 -8.33
C LEU A 37 2.92 8.67 -9.20
N LYS A 38 3.08 9.83 -9.85
CA LYS A 38 4.26 10.12 -10.64
C LYS A 38 5.50 10.24 -9.74
N TRP A 39 6.63 9.70 -10.19
CA TRP A 39 7.87 9.68 -9.41
C TRP A 39 8.49 11.04 -9.14
N ASP A 40 8.04 12.10 -9.82
CA ASP A 40 8.47 13.47 -9.61
C ASP A 40 7.54 14.25 -8.65
N TYR A 41 6.52 13.61 -8.09
CA TYR A 41 5.61 14.24 -7.15
C TYR A 41 6.24 14.41 -5.77
N ASN A 42 5.86 15.53 -5.14
CA ASN A 42 6.21 15.84 -3.77
C ASN A 42 5.18 15.32 -2.76
N TYR A 43 5.49 15.46 -1.48
CA TYR A 43 4.64 14.94 -0.41
C TYR A 43 3.19 15.46 -0.49
N ALA A 44 3.01 16.76 -0.71
CA ALA A 44 1.67 17.36 -0.74
C ALA A 44 0.78 16.76 -1.85
N LYS A 45 1.34 16.59 -3.05
CA LYS A 45 0.62 15.98 -4.18
C LYS A 45 0.28 14.52 -3.92
N VAL A 46 1.24 13.74 -3.43
CA VAL A 46 1.03 12.31 -3.14
C VAL A 46 0.00 12.14 -2.02
N LYS A 47 0.13 12.89 -0.91
CA LYS A 47 -0.82 12.86 0.21
C LYS A 47 -2.24 13.12 -0.28
N ASN A 48 -2.43 14.13 -1.12
CA ASN A 48 -3.74 14.43 -1.69
C ASN A 48 -4.30 13.24 -2.45
N VAL A 49 -3.55 12.64 -3.38
CA VAL A 49 -4.01 11.43 -4.12
C VAL A 49 -4.38 10.29 -3.17
N LEU A 50 -3.54 10.00 -2.18
CA LEU A 50 -3.78 8.91 -1.23
C LEU A 50 -5.05 9.13 -0.39
N GLU A 51 -5.30 10.35 0.07
CA GLU A 51 -6.48 10.65 0.90
C GLU A 51 -7.75 10.81 0.05
N THR A 52 -7.68 11.51 -1.09
CA THR A 52 -8.88 11.83 -1.89
C THR A 52 -9.26 10.73 -2.84
N ASN A 53 -8.30 10.13 -3.55
CA ASN A 53 -8.58 9.16 -4.60
C ASN A 53 -8.62 7.74 -4.02
N TYR A 54 -7.71 7.44 -3.09
CA TYR A 54 -7.61 6.10 -2.50
C TYR A 54 -8.34 5.99 -1.16
N GLY A 55 -8.83 7.10 -0.61
CA GLY A 55 -9.59 7.13 0.64
C GLY A 55 -8.75 6.72 1.86
N LEU A 56 -7.42 6.73 1.76
CA LEU A 56 -6.54 6.31 2.84
C LEU A 56 -6.50 7.34 3.96
N ASP A 57 -6.28 6.86 5.19
CA ASP A 57 -6.21 7.71 6.37
C ASP A 57 -4.76 7.96 6.75
N PHE A 58 -4.33 9.22 6.82
CA PHE A 58 -2.96 9.56 7.24
C PHE A 58 -2.71 9.17 8.70
N SER A 59 -1.62 8.45 8.95
CA SER A 59 -1.29 7.91 10.28
C SER A 59 -0.04 8.53 10.90
N GLY A 60 0.76 9.28 10.13
CA GLY A 60 1.93 10.00 10.64
C GLY A 60 3.20 9.83 9.81
N GLU A 61 4.27 10.47 10.27
CA GLU A 61 5.62 10.34 9.71
C GLU A 61 6.37 9.16 10.35
N ILE A 62 7.07 8.38 9.53
CA ILE A 62 7.95 7.29 9.96
C ILE A 62 9.35 7.86 10.14
N LYS A 63 9.89 7.74 11.36
CA LYS A 63 11.29 8.09 11.62
C LYS A 63 12.22 7.10 10.93
N LEU A 64 12.86 7.55 9.86
CA LEU A 64 13.88 6.76 9.16
C LEU A 64 15.23 6.92 9.86
N THR A 65 15.87 5.81 10.19
CA THR A 65 17.26 5.83 10.67
C THR A 65 18.17 6.09 9.47
N GLN A 66 18.63 7.32 9.29
CA GLN A 66 19.58 7.64 8.23
C GLN A 66 20.95 7.08 8.61
N GLY A 67 21.51 6.23 7.76
CA GLY A 67 22.88 5.74 7.90
C GLY A 67 23.92 6.86 7.69
N LYS A 68 25.21 6.51 7.63
CA LYS A 68 26.32 7.47 7.47
C LYS A 68 26.18 8.39 6.23
N HIS A 69 25.38 8.00 5.23
CA HIS A 69 25.05 8.82 4.08
C HIS A 69 23.75 9.59 4.32
N LYS A 70 23.87 10.92 4.50
CA LYS A 70 22.77 11.86 4.77
C LYS A 70 21.86 12.07 3.54
N ARG A 71 21.19 11.04 3.05
CA ARG A 71 20.07 11.24 2.10
C ARG A 71 18.91 11.83 2.88
N ASN A 72 18.29 12.90 2.38
CA ASN A 72 17.13 13.53 3.02
C ASN A 72 15.88 12.67 2.73
N LEU A 73 15.81 11.54 3.42
CA LEU A 73 14.71 10.60 3.31
C LEU A 73 13.63 10.94 4.34
N LYS A 74 12.39 10.99 3.88
CA LYS A 74 11.19 11.06 4.72
C LYS A 74 10.21 9.99 4.29
N ALA A 75 9.60 9.30 5.24
CA ALA A 75 8.56 8.33 4.95
C ALA A 75 7.29 8.65 5.74
N PHE A 76 6.15 8.42 5.13
CA PHE A 76 4.85 8.72 5.71
C PHE A 76 3.96 7.50 5.63
N LYS A 77 3.22 7.23 6.71
CA LYS A 77 2.33 6.08 6.84
C LYS A 77 0.88 6.49 6.66
N PHE A 78 0.14 5.62 5.98
CA PHE A 78 -1.30 5.68 5.82
C PHE A 78 -1.91 4.32 6.15
N GLU A 79 -3.18 4.32 6.54
CA GLU A 79 -3.93 3.14 6.95
C GLU A 79 -5.20 2.95 6.13
N GLY A 80 -5.68 1.70 6.14
CA GLY A 80 -6.84 1.28 5.35
C GLY A 80 -6.49 0.92 3.91
N GLY A 81 -7.49 0.98 3.03
CA GLY A 81 -7.34 0.74 1.59
C GLY A 81 -7.64 -0.68 1.12
N LYS A 82 -7.71 -0.82 -0.19
CA LYS A 82 -7.67 -2.10 -0.92
C LYS A 82 -6.78 -1.93 -2.15
N ILE A 83 -5.92 -2.90 -2.42
CA ILE A 83 -5.11 -2.96 -3.62
C ILE A 83 -5.41 -4.23 -4.41
N SER A 84 -5.85 -4.07 -5.67
CA SER A 84 -6.16 -5.18 -6.59
C SER A 84 -7.06 -6.25 -5.97
N GLY A 85 -8.09 -5.82 -5.22
CA GLY A 85 -9.08 -6.67 -4.54
C GLY A 85 -8.65 -7.15 -3.15
N LEU A 86 -7.41 -6.89 -2.73
CA LEU A 86 -6.87 -7.33 -1.45
C LEU A 86 -6.89 -6.20 -0.41
N LYS A 87 -7.32 -6.51 0.80
CA LYS A 87 -7.34 -5.55 1.91
C LYS A 87 -5.90 -5.20 2.32
N SER A 88 -5.57 -3.92 2.30
CA SER A 88 -4.29 -3.44 2.83
C SER A 88 -4.42 -3.11 4.31
N GLN A 89 -3.38 -3.44 5.06
CA GLN A 89 -3.20 -3.04 6.45
C GLN A 89 -2.48 -1.69 6.54
N SER A 90 -1.48 -1.47 5.68
CA SER A 90 -0.69 -0.25 5.72
C SER A 90 -0.23 0.16 4.33
N TRP A 91 -0.10 1.45 4.15
CA TRP A 91 0.63 2.05 3.04
C TRP A 91 1.74 2.91 3.63
N SER A 92 2.90 2.92 2.99
CA SER A 92 3.93 3.91 3.28
C SER A 92 4.52 4.44 1.99
N VAL A 93 4.78 5.74 1.97
CA VAL A 93 5.41 6.42 0.84
C VAL A 93 6.70 7.06 1.30
N THR A 94 7.77 6.85 0.56
CA THR A 94 9.09 7.39 0.87
C THR A 94 9.49 8.44 -0.16
N PHE A 95 10.08 9.52 0.31
CA PHE A 95 10.56 10.64 -0.48
C PHE A 95 12.07 10.82 -0.26
N ASP A 96 12.80 11.12 -1.34
CA ASP A 96 14.19 11.57 -1.30
C ASP A 96 14.25 12.99 -1.86
N ASN A 97 14.67 13.96 -1.05
CA ASN A 97 14.65 15.38 -1.40
C ASN A 97 13.27 15.84 -1.94
N ASP A 98 12.20 15.48 -1.22
CA ASP A 98 10.80 15.80 -1.56
C ASP A 98 10.34 15.25 -2.93
N THR A 99 11.00 14.20 -3.42
CA THR A 99 10.61 13.48 -4.63
C THR A 99 10.22 12.05 -4.26
N LEU A 100 9.04 11.59 -4.68
CA LEU A 100 8.57 10.23 -4.42
C LEU A 100 9.55 9.19 -4.98
N ILE A 101 9.97 8.24 -4.15
CA ILE A 101 10.89 7.18 -4.56
C ILE A 101 10.28 5.78 -4.43
N ASP A 102 9.37 5.58 -3.48
CA ASP A 102 8.66 4.32 -3.35
C ASP A 102 7.31 4.44 -2.65
N VAL A 103 6.49 3.41 -2.91
CA VAL A 103 5.21 3.12 -2.30
C VAL A 103 5.29 1.66 -1.83
N LEU A 104 5.09 1.44 -0.54
CA LEU A 104 5.05 0.12 0.07
C LEU A 104 3.64 -0.14 0.59
N VAL A 105 3.07 -1.29 0.25
CA VAL A 105 1.73 -1.70 0.67
C VAL A 105 1.83 -3.02 1.42
N GLY A 106 1.41 -3.00 2.68
CA GLY A 106 1.30 -4.18 3.53
C GLY A 106 -0.08 -4.80 3.38
N ILE A 107 -0.13 -6.05 2.96
CA ILE A 107 -1.35 -6.85 2.79
C ILE A 107 -1.31 -7.96 3.83
N VAL A 108 -2.32 -8.03 4.69
CA VAL A 108 -2.41 -9.09 5.71
C VAL A 108 -3.26 -10.22 5.18
N SER A 109 -2.77 -11.44 5.39
CA SER A 109 -3.54 -12.64 5.11
C SER A 109 -3.88 -13.34 6.43
N GLU A 110 -5.14 -13.75 6.56
CA GLU A 110 -5.65 -14.37 7.79
C GLU A 110 -5.03 -15.75 8.06
N THR A 111 -4.61 -16.44 7.00
CA THR A 111 -3.99 -17.78 7.06
C THR A 111 -2.86 -17.90 6.04
N SER A 112 -1.97 -18.87 6.25
CA SER A 112 -0.88 -19.20 5.31
C SER A 112 -1.41 -19.59 3.93
N ASP A 113 -2.51 -20.34 3.85
CA ASP A 113 -3.13 -20.74 2.58
C ASP A 113 -3.70 -19.53 1.83
N LYS A 114 -4.33 -18.61 2.56
CA LYS A 114 -4.80 -17.35 2.00
C LYS A 114 -3.63 -16.50 1.51
N CYS A 115 -2.54 -16.44 2.28
CA CYS A 115 -1.30 -15.77 1.88
C CYS A 115 -0.74 -16.33 0.57
N ALA A 116 -0.68 -17.66 0.41
CA ALA A 116 -0.21 -18.28 -0.82
C ALA A 116 -1.09 -17.91 -2.03
N LYS A 117 -2.42 -17.90 -1.85
CA LYS A 117 -3.37 -17.48 -2.89
C LYS A 117 -3.22 -16.00 -3.25
N ASP A 118 -3.05 -15.14 -2.25
CA ASP A 118 -2.89 -13.70 -2.45
C ASP A 118 -1.57 -13.38 -3.19
N ILE A 119 -0.49 -14.11 -2.90
CA ILE A 119 0.77 -14.01 -3.65
C ILE A 119 0.57 -14.34 -5.13
N LEU A 120 -0.15 -15.43 -5.44
CA LEU A 120 -0.43 -15.82 -6.82
C LEU A 120 -1.30 -14.78 -7.52
N ALA A 121 -2.36 -14.32 -6.88
CA ALA A 121 -3.25 -13.30 -7.43
C ALA A 121 -2.52 -11.98 -7.72
N LEU A 122 -1.62 -11.54 -6.83
CA LEU A 122 -0.79 -10.36 -7.06
C LEU A 122 0.20 -10.58 -8.20
N ARG A 123 0.88 -11.73 -8.23
CA ARG A 123 1.78 -12.10 -9.32
C ARG A 123 1.06 -12.04 -10.67
N ASP A 124 -0.13 -12.61 -10.76
CA ASP A 124 -0.93 -12.63 -11.99
C ASP A 124 -1.37 -11.20 -12.37
N THR A 125 -1.77 -10.40 -11.39
CA THR A 125 -2.09 -8.98 -11.60
C THR A 125 -0.90 -8.22 -12.16
N ILE A 126 0.30 -8.41 -11.59
CA ILE A 126 1.54 -7.76 -12.05
C ILE A 126 1.88 -8.22 -13.47
N ASN A 127 1.80 -9.52 -13.74
CA ASN A 127 2.08 -10.09 -15.06
C ASN A 127 1.09 -9.64 -16.14
N ASN A 128 -0.10 -9.16 -15.76
CA ASN A 128 -1.13 -8.65 -16.67
C ASN A 128 -1.15 -7.11 -16.80
N LEU A 129 -0.24 -6.38 -16.16
CA LEU A 129 -0.12 -4.93 -16.34
C LEU A 129 0.14 -4.55 -17.81
N PRO A 130 -0.28 -3.37 -18.28
CA PRO A 130 -0.08 -2.93 -19.67
C PRO A 130 1.35 -2.38 -19.91
N TYR A 131 2.35 -3.01 -19.31
CA TYR A 131 3.77 -2.64 -19.40
C TYR A 131 4.58 -3.85 -19.84
N GLU A 132 5.68 -3.61 -20.53
CA GLU A 132 6.73 -4.61 -20.66
C GLU A 132 7.29 -4.92 -19.27
N LYS A 133 7.45 -6.21 -18.94
CA LYS A 133 8.03 -6.62 -17.65
C LYS A 133 9.23 -7.50 -17.88
N PHE A 134 10.32 -7.17 -17.21
CA PHE A 134 11.50 -8.01 -17.13
C PHE A 134 11.50 -8.65 -15.73
N PRO A 135 11.08 -9.93 -15.61
CA PRO A 135 11.10 -10.61 -14.32
C PRO A 135 12.54 -10.81 -13.86
N ARG A 136 12.74 -10.64 -12.55
CA ARG A 136 14.01 -10.80 -11.83
C ARG A 136 13.84 -11.84 -10.73
N ILE A 137 14.95 -12.21 -10.10
CA ILE A 137 14.95 -13.08 -8.92
C ILE A 137 14.13 -12.46 -7.78
N ASN A 138 13.63 -13.30 -6.87
CA ASN A 138 12.94 -12.86 -5.64
C ASN A 138 11.64 -12.06 -5.86
N TYR A 139 10.80 -12.47 -6.83
CA TYR A 139 9.50 -11.84 -7.11
C TYR A 139 9.65 -10.34 -7.38
N GLU A 140 10.53 -10.01 -8.32
CA GLU A 140 10.78 -8.64 -8.75
C GLU A 140 10.49 -8.52 -10.25
N TRP A 141 9.93 -7.38 -10.66
CA TRP A 141 9.63 -7.02 -12.04
C TRP A 141 10.12 -5.62 -12.30
N ILE A 142 10.95 -5.46 -13.34
CA ILE A 142 11.26 -4.15 -13.88
C ILE A 142 10.23 -3.81 -14.95
N LEU A 143 9.56 -2.68 -14.79
CA LEU A 143 8.51 -2.21 -15.69
C LEU A 143 9.10 -1.28 -16.74
N HIS A 144 8.78 -1.52 -18.00
CA HIS A 144 9.14 -0.69 -19.13
C HIS A 144 7.89 -0.17 -19.85
N ASP A 145 7.97 1.06 -20.30
CA ASP A 145 7.00 1.69 -21.18
C ASP A 145 7.76 2.31 -22.36
N GLU A 146 7.34 1.98 -23.58
CA GLU A 146 8.03 2.38 -24.83
C GLU A 146 9.56 2.13 -24.79
N GLY A 147 9.97 0.96 -24.28
CA GLY A 147 11.37 0.55 -24.17
C GLY A 147 12.17 1.24 -23.04
N LYS A 148 11.57 2.14 -22.24
CA LYS A 148 12.23 2.82 -21.12
C LYS A 148 11.78 2.25 -19.78
N ALA A 149 12.72 1.98 -18.89
CA ALA A 149 12.38 1.58 -17.52
C ALA A 149 11.67 2.71 -16.79
N ILE A 150 10.45 2.45 -16.34
CA ILE A 150 9.62 3.41 -15.61
C ILE A 150 9.61 3.13 -14.11
N GLY A 151 9.92 1.91 -13.69
CA GLY A 151 9.90 1.58 -12.27
C GLY A 151 10.10 0.10 -12.02
N ARG A 152 9.92 -0.29 -10.76
CA ARG A 152 10.08 -1.65 -10.28
C ARG A 152 8.94 -2.01 -9.35
N ILE A 153 8.43 -3.23 -9.49
CA ILE A 153 7.57 -3.88 -8.52
C ILE A 153 8.34 -5.03 -7.87
N GLN A 154 8.31 -5.12 -6.54
CA GLN A 154 8.86 -6.25 -5.79
C GLN A 154 7.82 -6.75 -4.79
N MET A 155 7.74 -8.05 -4.60
CA MET A 155 6.93 -8.66 -3.55
C MET A 155 7.81 -9.41 -2.56
N THR A 156 7.52 -9.25 -1.28
CA THR A 156 8.11 -10.08 -0.22
C THR A 156 7.00 -10.73 0.58
N ASN A 157 7.19 -12.01 0.95
CA ASN A 157 6.28 -12.70 1.84
C ASN A 157 6.71 -12.51 3.29
N SER A 158 5.73 -12.40 4.20
CA SER A 158 5.98 -12.31 5.64
C SER A 158 5.74 -13.65 6.30
N PHE A 159 6.42 -14.71 5.82
CA PHE A 159 6.33 -16.08 6.37
C PHE A 159 4.89 -16.57 6.60
N GLY A 160 4.00 -16.36 5.62
CA GLY A 160 2.59 -16.77 5.69
C GLY A 160 1.65 -15.78 6.38
N ARG A 161 2.15 -14.66 6.92
CA ARG A 161 1.33 -13.64 7.59
C ARG A 161 0.81 -12.53 6.67
N GLY A 162 1.25 -12.53 5.41
CA GLY A 162 0.90 -11.50 4.45
C GLY A 162 1.97 -11.26 3.40
N VAL A 163 1.71 -10.26 2.58
CA VAL A 163 2.56 -9.83 1.46
C VAL A 163 2.88 -8.36 1.62
N THR A 164 4.14 -8.00 1.41
CA THR A 164 4.53 -6.60 1.21
C THR A 164 4.77 -6.39 -0.27
N LEU A 165 4.02 -5.47 -0.86
CA LEU A 165 4.19 -5.01 -2.24
C LEU A 165 4.98 -3.71 -2.24
N PHE A 166 6.09 -3.67 -2.97
CA PHE A 166 6.95 -2.51 -3.11
C PHE A 166 6.90 -2.03 -4.55
N ILE A 167 6.48 -0.79 -4.78
CA ILE A 167 6.41 -0.14 -6.08
C ILE A 167 7.35 1.06 -6.02
N SER A 168 8.34 1.13 -6.90
CA SER A 168 9.42 2.12 -6.79
C SER A 168 9.83 2.70 -8.13
N THR A 169 10.42 3.90 -8.07
CA THR A 169 11.02 4.55 -9.23
C THR A 169 12.21 3.75 -9.78
N ASN A 170 12.54 3.99 -11.04
CA ASN A 170 13.68 3.36 -11.72
C ASN A 170 15.05 3.79 -11.17
N LYS A 171 15.14 4.82 -10.30
CA LYS A 171 16.41 5.29 -9.70
C LYS A 171 17.17 4.20 -8.92
N PHE A 172 16.50 3.14 -8.49
CA PHE A 172 17.13 2.00 -7.79
C PHE A 172 17.47 0.83 -8.71
N ILE A 173 17.13 0.93 -9.99
CA ILE A 173 17.46 -0.07 -10.99
C ILE A 173 18.90 0.24 -11.44
N ASN A 174 19.84 -0.50 -10.88
CA ASN A 174 21.25 -0.40 -11.24
C ASN A 174 21.45 -0.60 -12.75
N LYS A 175 22.43 0.07 -13.37
CA LYS A 175 22.74 -0.08 -14.81
C LYS A 175 23.15 -1.51 -15.20
N TYR A 176 23.58 -2.30 -14.20
CA TYR A 176 23.91 -3.71 -14.32
C TYR A 176 22.75 -4.66 -14.01
N SER A 177 21.58 -4.13 -13.62
CA SER A 177 20.34 -4.90 -13.42
C SER A 177 19.69 -5.32 -14.73
N TYR A 178 20.44 -5.31 -15.84
CA TYR A 178 20.07 -5.87 -17.15
C TYR A 178 20.95 -7.06 -17.53
N MET A 179 22.02 -7.33 -16.77
CA MET A 179 22.87 -8.51 -16.94
C MET A 179 22.34 -9.68 -16.11
#